data_AF-A0A9P1AL99-F1
#
_entry.id   AF-A0A9P1AL99-F1
#
_cell.length_a   1.000
_cell.length_b   1.000
_cell.length_c   1.000
_cell.angle_alpha   90.00
_cell.angle_beta   90.00
_cell.angle_gamma   90.00
#
_symmetry.space_group_name_H-M   'P 1'
#
loop_
_entity.id
_entity.type
_entity.pdbx_description
1 polymer ?
#
loop_
_entity_poly.entity_id
_entity_poly.type
_entity_poly.pdbx_seq_one_letter_code
_entity_poly.pdbx_strand_id
1 'polypeptide(L)'
;MSEKQQQMQDFLNRKRKMDLEVAKNSSTSSEKEPKEVEARTEKDAEKKKKESEQFERAKKALLFEAGRAKDRAGEMGPQGYVKPKSLATNKQFLRRTIESTLPRRKGKETKDPK
;
A
#
# COMPACT_ATOMS: atom_id res chain seq x y z
N MET A 1 12.44 -24.70 44.63
CA MET A 1 13.36 -24.26 43.56
C MET A 1 13.14 -22.78 43.33
N SER A 2 14.19 -21.96 43.27
CA SER A 2 14.05 -20.53 42.97
C SER A 2 13.61 -20.35 41.50
N GLU A 3 12.78 -19.36 41.20
CA GLU A 3 12.31 -19.06 39.83
C GLU A 3 13.48 -18.91 38.83
N LYS A 4 14.61 -18.34 39.27
CA LYS A 4 15.83 -18.22 38.47
C LYS A 4 16.44 -19.58 38.10
N GLN A 5 16.36 -20.56 39.01
CA GLN A 5 16.84 -21.91 38.74
C GLN A 5 15.94 -22.63 37.75
N GLN A 6 14.63 -22.39 37.80
CA GLN A 6 13.67 -22.99 36.87
C GLN A 6 13.85 -22.43 35.46
N GLN A 7 14.00 -21.11 35.31
CA GLN A 7 14.28 -20.48 34.01
C GLN A 7 15.60 -20.96 33.39
N MET A 8 16.64 -21.14 34.22
CA MET A 8 17.91 -21.69 33.76
C MET A 8 17.76 -23.12 33.26
N GLN A 9 16.98 -23.95 33.97
CA GLN A 9 16.74 -25.33 33.60
C GLN A 9 15.92 -25.44 32.31
N ASP A 10 14.92 -24.58 32.13
CA ASP A 10 14.14 -24.48 30.89
C ASP A 10 14.99 -24.05 29.70
N PHE A 11 15.91 -23.11 29.89
CA PHE A 11 16.85 -22.69 28.85
C PHE A 11 17.78 -23.84 28.45
N LEU A 12 18.34 -24.56 29.44
CA LEU A 12 19.19 -25.73 29.20
C LEU A 12 18.43 -26.87 28.51
N ASN A 13 17.16 -27.08 28.84
CA ASN A 13 16.30 -28.06 28.18
C ASN A 13 16.00 -27.66 26.73
N ARG A 14 15.74 -26.38 26.47
CA ARG A 14 15.51 -25.85 25.12
C ARG A 14 16.75 -25.95 24.26
N LYS A 15 17.94 -25.65 24.79
CA LYS A 15 19.22 -25.81 24.09
C LYS A 15 19.51 -27.26 23.72
N ARG A 16 19.34 -28.19 24.68
CA ARG A 16 19.50 -29.63 24.42
C ARG A 16 18.56 -30.14 23.31
N LYS A 17 17.31 -29.67 23.26
CA LYS A 17 16.37 -30.00 22.17
C LYS A 17 16.86 -29.49 20.82
N MET A 18 17.31 -28.24 20.74
CA MET A 18 17.84 -27.65 19.51
C MET A 18 19.07 -28.41 19.00
N ASP A 19 20.02 -28.75 19.88
CA ASP A 19 21.24 -29.45 19.49
C ASP A 19 20.94 -30.88 19.00
N LEU A 20 19.96 -31.57 19.62
CA LEU A 20 19.46 -32.86 19.17
C LEU A 20 18.76 -32.79 17.81
N GLU A 21 17.95 -31.75 17.55
CA GLU A 21 17.31 -31.54 16.26
C GLU A 21 18.32 -31.22 15.16
N VAL A 22 19.36 -30.43 15.46
CA VAL A 22 20.46 -30.13 14.54
C VAL A 22 21.25 -31.39 14.22
N ALA A 23 21.59 -32.20 15.23
CA ALA A 23 22.28 -33.48 15.04
C ALA A 23 21.45 -34.48 14.21
N LYS A 24 20.12 -34.53 14.43
CA LYS A 24 19.20 -35.38 13.66
C LYS A 24 19.06 -34.91 12.21
N ASN A 25 19.14 -33.61 11.96
CA ASN A 25 19.10 -33.05 10.61
C ASN A 25 20.45 -33.19 9.88
N SER A 26 21.57 -33.21 10.59
CA SER A 26 22.90 -33.44 10.00
C SER A 26 23.21 -34.92 9.74
N SER A 27 22.61 -35.85 10.49
CA SER A 27 22.78 -37.30 10.28
C SER A 27 21.81 -37.90 9.26
N THR A 28 20.71 -37.21 8.93
CA THR A 28 19.73 -37.67 7.94
C THR A 28 19.98 -37.13 6.52
N SER A 29 21.21 -36.70 6.23
CA SER A 29 21.66 -36.32 4.88
C SER A 29 22.25 -37.49 4.07
N SER A 30 22.47 -38.67 4.67
CA SER A 30 23.04 -39.82 3.96
C SER A 30 22.02 -40.89 3.54
N GLU A 31 20.83 -40.98 4.14
CA GLU A 31 19.81 -41.96 3.75
C GLU A 31 18.41 -41.40 4.04
N LYS A 32 17.77 -40.73 3.07
CA LYS A 32 16.32 -40.48 3.10
C LYS A 32 15.68 -41.19 1.92
N GLU A 33 14.69 -42.01 2.23
CA GLU A 33 13.84 -42.66 1.23
C GLU A 33 13.24 -41.62 0.26
N PRO A 34 13.08 -41.96 -1.03
CA PRO A 34 12.67 -41.02 -2.08
C PRO A 34 11.37 -40.27 -1.78
N LYS A 35 10.46 -40.86 -0.99
CA LYS A 35 9.14 -40.28 -0.64
C LYS A 35 9.20 -39.07 0.30
N GLU A 36 10.19 -38.98 1.20
CA GLU A 36 10.28 -37.84 2.13
C GLU A 36 10.90 -36.59 1.48
N VAL A 37 11.75 -36.78 0.47
CA VAL A 37 12.41 -35.68 -0.25
C VAL A 37 11.42 -35.01 -1.21
N GLU A 38 10.60 -35.79 -1.91
CA GLU A 38 9.52 -35.28 -2.77
C GLU A 38 8.45 -34.52 -1.97
N ALA A 39 8.04 -35.04 -0.81
CA ALA A 39 7.04 -34.38 0.03
C ALA A 39 7.54 -33.05 0.67
N ARG A 40 8.87 -32.83 0.75
CA ARG A 40 9.47 -31.57 1.24
C ARG A 40 9.61 -30.55 0.11
N THR A 41 10.06 -30.97 -1.07
CA THR A 41 10.19 -30.09 -2.25
C THR A 41 8.85 -29.58 -2.74
N GLU A 42 7.79 -30.39 -2.69
CA GLU A 42 6.43 -29.96 -3.02
C GLU A 42 5.90 -28.89 -2.07
N LYS A 43 6.12 -29.05 -0.75
CA LYS A 43 5.70 -28.08 0.26
C LYS A 43 6.44 -26.75 0.14
N ASP A 44 7.71 -26.77 -0.22
CA ASP A 44 8.50 -25.55 -0.43
C ASP A 44 8.13 -24.84 -1.74
N ALA A 45 7.77 -25.59 -2.79
CA ALA A 45 7.24 -25.01 -4.03
C ALA A 45 5.85 -24.39 -3.81
N GLU A 46 4.99 -25.01 -3.01
CA GLU A 46 3.67 -24.50 -2.68
C GLU A 46 3.74 -23.24 -1.79
N LYS A 47 4.70 -23.17 -0.86
CA LYS A 47 4.99 -21.96 -0.10
C LYS A 47 5.46 -20.80 -0.97
N LYS A 48 6.40 -21.04 -1.90
CA LYS A 48 6.86 -20.01 -2.84
C LYS A 48 5.73 -19.47 -3.73
N LYS A 49 4.82 -20.33 -4.18
CA LYS A 49 3.63 -19.90 -4.92
C LYS A 49 2.73 -19.01 -4.06
N LYS A 50 2.42 -19.43 -2.82
CA LYS A 50 1.63 -18.62 -1.86
C LYS A 50 2.29 -17.27 -1.56
N GLU A 51 3.61 -17.21 -1.41
CA GLU A 51 4.35 -15.96 -1.22
C GLU A 51 4.26 -15.05 -2.45
N SER A 52 4.38 -15.61 -3.66
CA SER A 52 4.24 -14.82 -4.90
C SER A 52 2.82 -14.27 -5.09
N GLU A 53 1.80 -15.05 -4.75
CA GLU A 53 0.40 -14.61 -4.76
C GLU A 53 0.14 -13.52 -3.72
N GLN A 54 0.70 -13.65 -2.52
CA GLN A 54 0.63 -12.62 -1.49
C GLN A 54 1.33 -11.34 -1.93
N PHE A 55 2.49 -11.45 -2.58
CA PHE A 55 3.21 -10.30 -3.13
C PHE A 55 2.41 -9.58 -4.21
N GLU A 56 1.85 -10.30 -5.18
CA GLU A 56 1.01 -9.71 -6.22
C GLU A 56 -0.27 -9.08 -5.65
N ARG A 57 -0.85 -9.70 -4.61
CA ARG A 57 -1.99 -9.12 -3.88
C ARG A 57 -1.61 -7.82 -3.17
N ALA A 58 -0.46 -7.79 -2.49
CA ALA A 58 0.05 -6.59 -1.81
C ALA A 58 0.34 -5.47 -2.82
N LYS A 59 0.99 -5.80 -3.95
CA LYS A 59 1.26 -4.87 -5.05
C LYS A 59 -0.04 -4.25 -5.60
N LYS A 60 -1.05 -5.07 -5.86
CA LYS A 60 -2.37 -4.60 -6.33
C LYS A 60 -3.04 -3.68 -5.31
N ALA A 61 -2.97 -4.02 -4.02
CA ALA A 61 -3.51 -3.18 -2.95
C ALA A 61 -2.84 -1.80 -2.90
N LEU A 62 -1.51 -1.75 -3.00
CA LEU A 62 -0.75 -0.49 -3.04
C LEU A 62 -1.11 0.36 -4.26
N LEU A 63 -1.21 -0.24 -5.45
CA LEU A 63 -1.60 0.48 -6.67
C LEU A 63 -3.03 1.00 -6.59
N PHE A 64 -3.95 0.24 -6.01
CA PHE A 64 -5.33 0.65 -5.80
C PHE A 64 -5.42 1.86 -4.85
N GLU A 65 -4.69 1.81 -3.74
CA GLU A 65 -4.67 2.90 -2.76
C GLU A 65 -4.02 4.16 -3.33
N ALA A 66 -2.93 4.01 -4.10
CA ALA A 66 -2.31 5.12 -4.82
C ALA A 66 -3.26 5.76 -5.84
N GLY A 67 -4.01 4.96 -6.61
CA GLY A 67 -5.05 5.45 -7.53
C GLY A 67 -6.14 6.22 -6.79
N ARG A 68 -6.67 5.63 -5.71
CA ARG A 68 -7.68 6.28 -4.86
C ARG A 68 -7.19 7.60 -4.26
N ALA A 69 -5.93 7.66 -3.83
CA ALA A 69 -5.32 8.87 -3.30
C ALA A 69 -5.19 9.96 -4.37
N LYS A 70 -4.80 9.59 -5.60
CA LYS A 70 -4.76 10.50 -6.75
C LYS A 70 -6.13 11.10 -7.05
N ASP A 71 -7.16 10.26 -7.15
CA ASP A 71 -8.53 10.71 -7.45
C ASP A 71 -9.04 11.64 -6.34
N ARG A 72 -8.83 11.26 -5.07
CA ARG A 72 -9.17 12.09 -3.92
C ARG A 72 -8.43 13.43 -3.92
N ALA A 73 -7.16 13.48 -4.31
CA ALA A 73 -6.42 14.75 -4.42
C ALA A 73 -6.92 15.64 -5.57
N GLY A 74 -7.53 15.05 -6.59
CA GLY A 74 -8.24 15.79 -7.65
C GLY A 74 -9.52 16.43 -7.14
N GLU A 75 -10.26 15.71 -6.29
CA GLU A 75 -11.55 16.14 -5.74
C GLU A 75 -11.44 16.98 -4.47
N MET A 76 -10.38 16.81 -3.68
CA MET A 76 -10.22 17.40 -2.35
C MET A 76 -8.93 18.22 -2.27
N GLY A 77 -9.00 19.37 -1.59
CA GLY A 77 -7.85 20.21 -1.31
C GLY A 77 -7.04 19.74 -0.09
N PRO A 78 -5.93 20.44 0.24
CA PRO A 78 -4.99 20.06 1.30
C PRO A 78 -5.60 19.89 2.71
N GLN A 79 -6.67 20.62 3.01
CA GLN A 79 -7.40 20.52 4.29
C GLN A 79 -8.66 19.63 4.22
N GLY A 80 -8.85 18.86 3.14
CA GLY A 80 -10.01 17.99 2.95
C GLY A 80 -11.28 18.71 2.47
N TYR A 81 -11.19 19.98 2.11
CA TYR A 81 -12.29 20.70 1.46
C TYR A 81 -12.52 20.16 0.05
N VAL A 82 -13.78 20.01 -0.35
CA VAL A 82 -14.14 19.68 -1.74
C VAL A 82 -13.63 20.80 -2.64
N LYS A 83 -12.76 20.44 -3.58
CA LYS A 83 -12.21 21.35 -4.57
C LYS A 83 -13.39 21.87 -5.40
N PRO A 84 -13.59 23.20 -5.50
CA PRO A 84 -14.66 23.73 -6.34
C PRO A 84 -14.46 23.21 -7.76
N LYS A 85 -15.51 22.62 -8.37
CA LYS A 85 -15.51 22.23 -9.80
C LYS A 85 -15.09 23.40 -10.70
N SER A 86 -15.28 24.61 -10.19
CA SER A 86 -15.03 25.89 -10.83
C SER A 86 -13.73 26.57 -10.39
N LEU A 87 -12.67 25.84 -9.98
CA LEU A 87 -11.33 26.45 -9.98
C LEU A 87 -10.87 26.84 -11.40
N ALA A 88 -11.49 26.21 -12.41
CA ALA A 88 -11.60 26.73 -13.77
C ALA A 88 -13.01 27.31 -13.99
N THR A 89 -13.51 28.22 -13.14
CA THR A 89 -14.55 29.15 -13.61
C THR A 89 -13.94 29.75 -14.85
N ASN A 90 -14.44 29.33 -16.00
CA ASN A 90 -14.06 29.83 -17.31
C ASN A 90 -13.85 31.32 -17.13
N LYS A 91 -12.68 31.87 -17.49
CA LYS A 91 -12.39 33.31 -17.27
C LYS A 91 -13.57 34.18 -17.71
N GLN A 92 -14.35 33.70 -18.66
CA GLN A 92 -15.65 34.22 -19.11
C GLN A 92 -16.75 34.30 -18.04
N PHE A 93 -16.96 33.28 -17.20
CA PHE A 93 -17.94 33.34 -16.10
C PHE A 93 -17.54 34.42 -15.09
N LEU A 94 -16.28 34.44 -14.64
CA LEU A 94 -15.80 35.47 -13.71
C LEU A 94 -15.86 36.87 -14.34
N ARG A 95 -15.47 37.00 -15.62
CA ARG A 95 -15.62 38.25 -16.38
C ARG A 95 -17.06 38.71 -16.46
N ARG A 96 -18.01 37.83 -16.84
CA ARG A 96 -19.44 38.16 -16.94
C ARG A 96 -20.02 38.57 -15.60
N THR A 97 -19.66 37.89 -14.51
CA THR A 97 -20.11 38.25 -13.17
C THR A 97 -19.58 39.62 -12.78
N ILE A 98 -18.28 39.89 -12.98
CA ILE A 98 -17.67 41.19 -12.72
C ILE A 98 -18.29 42.29 -13.60
N GLU A 99 -18.50 42.04 -14.90
CA GLU A 99 -19.16 42.98 -15.83
C GLU A 99 -20.62 43.26 -15.46
N SER A 100 -21.33 42.27 -14.89
CA SER A 100 -22.72 42.43 -14.45
C SER A 100 -22.86 43.20 -13.14
N THR A 101 -21.85 43.15 -12.27
CA THR A 101 -21.87 43.80 -10.95
C THR A 101 -21.16 45.15 -10.95
N LEU A 102 -20.25 45.40 -11.90
CA LEU A 102 -19.66 46.73 -12.09
C LEU A 102 -20.69 47.69 -12.72
N PRO A 103 -20.79 48.94 -12.23
CA PRO A 103 -21.61 49.94 -12.86
C PRO A 103 -21.12 50.13 -14.31
N ARG A 104 -22.01 49.94 -15.29
CA ARG A 104 -21.70 50.21 -16.69
C ARG A 104 -21.17 51.63 -16.81
N ARG A 105 -19.90 51.79 -17.19
CA ARG A 105 -19.34 53.09 -17.56
C ARG A 105 -20.14 53.59 -18.76
N LYS A 106 -21.09 54.51 -18.51
CA LYS A 106 -21.75 55.28 -19.57
C LYS A 106 -20.66 56.06 -20.28
N GLY A 107 -20.29 55.65 -21.49
CA GLY A 107 -19.29 56.38 -22.27
C GLY A 107 -18.58 55.51 -23.27
N LYS A 108 -19.24 55.29 -24.41
CA LYS A 108 -18.74 55.54 -25.77
C LYS A 108 -19.82 55.01 -26.71
N GLU A 109 -20.77 55.89 -27.01
CA GLU A 109 -21.57 55.76 -28.22
C GLU A 109 -20.58 55.70 -29.38
N THR A 110 -20.43 54.53 -29.97
CA THR A 110 -19.82 54.39 -31.29
C THR A 110 -20.74 55.12 -32.24
N LYS A 111 -20.31 56.30 -32.69
CA LYS A 111 -20.96 57.00 -33.79
C LYS A 111 -20.78 56.13 -35.04
N ASP A 112 -21.86 55.52 -35.51
CA ASP A 112 -21.88 54.86 -36.80
C ASP A 112 -21.62 55.90 -37.91
N PRO A 113 -20.71 55.65 -38.86
CA PRO A 113 -20.53 56.56 -39.99
C PRO A 113 -21.73 56.43 -40.93
N LYS A 114 -22.29 57.59 -41.29
CA LYS A 114 -23.29 57.76 -42.35
C LYS A 114 -22.76 57.39 -43.71
#